data_AF-A0A8B7DZ37-F1
#
_entry.id   AF-A0A8B7DZ37-F1
#
_cell.length_a   1.000
_cell.length_b   1.000
_cell.length_c   1.000
_cell.angle_alpha   90.00
_cell.angle_beta   90.00
_cell.angle_gamma   90.00
#
_symmetry.space_group_name_H-M   'P 1'
#
loop_
_entity.id
_entity.type
_entity.pdbx_description
1 polymer ?
#
loop_
_entity_poly.entity_id
_entity_poly.type
_entity_poly.pdbx_seq_one_letter_code
_entity_poly.pdbx_strand_id
1 'polypeptide(L)'
;MLLKKLKENVTALKNEYSYDEKIDDFDYPTSRNMNVSSDSNTSYVVVVKEFPTDVAINRDRSFVHVPTNIYEKNKNVLNVVKWTENLDDMFIENQNIDNATILQYYCDKSGILRMYPGNLNGLNETSVDLYDCRRRLWYQQSSASPKDVVIIIDRSGSMTGNNI
;
A
#
# COMPACT_ATOMS: atom_id res chain seq x y z
N MET A 1 -7.83 -19.86 -3.55
CA MET A 1 -6.50 -20.49 -3.75
C MET A 1 -5.38 -19.44 -3.82
N LEU A 2 -5.55 -18.38 -4.62
CA LEU A 2 -4.55 -17.28 -4.77
C LEU A 2 -4.17 -16.56 -3.47
N LEU A 3 -5.15 -16.14 -2.65
CA LEU A 3 -4.87 -15.41 -1.40
C LEU A 3 -4.04 -16.23 -0.39
N LYS A 4 -4.23 -17.56 -0.35
CA LYS A 4 -3.45 -18.45 0.53
C LYS A 4 -1.99 -18.49 0.08
N LYS A 5 -1.75 -18.63 -1.23
CA LYS A 5 -0.41 -18.58 -1.82
C LYS A 5 0.27 -17.23 -1.56
N LEU A 6 -0.46 -16.13 -1.73
CA LEU A 6 0.04 -14.78 -1.45
C LEU A 6 0.48 -14.66 0.02
N LYS A 7 -0.35 -15.12 0.97
CA LYS A 7 -0.02 -15.10 2.40
C LYS A 7 1.26 -15.89 2.72
N GLU A 8 1.38 -17.11 2.20
CA GLU A 8 2.52 -18.00 2.47
C GLU A 8 3.82 -17.38 1.97
N ASN A 9 3.83 -16.87 0.73
CA ASN A 9 5.02 -16.24 0.16
C ASN A 9 5.36 -14.91 0.83
N VAL A 10 4.38 -14.06 1.16
CA VAL A 10 4.62 -12.83 1.92
C VAL A 10 5.31 -13.15 3.25
N THR A 11 4.89 -14.23 3.91
CA THR A 11 5.51 -14.68 5.17
C THR A 11 6.92 -15.18 4.93
N ALA A 12 7.16 -15.96 3.87
CA ALA A 12 8.48 -16.45 3.51
C ALA A 12 9.46 -15.30 3.18
N LEU A 13 9.06 -14.38 2.28
CA LEU A 13 9.85 -13.22 1.88
C LEU A 13 10.23 -12.34 3.08
N LYS A 14 9.27 -12.11 3.99
CA LYS A 14 9.51 -11.33 5.20
C LYS A 14 10.49 -12.00 6.16
N ASN A 15 10.48 -13.33 6.24
CA ASN A 15 11.40 -14.07 7.10
C ASN A 15 12.81 -14.19 6.49
N GLU A 16 12.90 -14.19 5.16
CA GLU A 16 14.18 -14.23 4.43
C GLU A 16 14.89 -12.87 4.43
N TYR A 17 14.12 -11.77 4.43
CA TYR A 17 14.69 -10.43 4.41
C TYR A 17 15.33 -10.03 5.74
N SER A 18 16.61 -9.70 5.70
CA SER A 18 17.32 -9.08 6.82
C SER A 18 17.19 -7.56 6.74
N TYR A 19 16.92 -6.92 7.89
CA TYR A 19 16.86 -5.47 7.98
C TYR A 19 18.22 -4.84 7.64
N ASP A 20 18.20 -3.85 6.76
CA ASP A 20 19.36 -3.05 6.38
C ASP A 20 19.31 -1.68 7.07
N GLU A 21 20.17 -1.49 8.06
CA GLU A 21 20.33 -0.21 8.77
C GLU A 21 21.00 0.88 7.93
N LYS A 22 21.67 0.52 6.84
CA LYS A 22 22.40 1.43 5.96
C LYS A 22 21.72 1.57 4.60
N ILE A 23 20.44 1.21 4.51
CA ILE A 23 19.67 1.36 3.28
C ILE A 23 19.71 2.82 2.81
N ASP A 24 20.17 3.01 1.58
CA ASP A 24 20.17 4.30 0.91
C ASP A 24 18.77 4.61 0.37
N ASP A 25 18.50 5.89 0.13
CA ASP A 25 17.28 6.33 -0.55
C ASP A 25 17.27 5.79 -1.99
N PHE A 26 16.14 5.23 -2.43
CA PHE A 26 15.98 4.65 -3.77
C PHE A 26 14.60 4.97 -4.36
N ASP A 27 14.54 5.01 -5.68
CA ASP A 27 13.29 5.31 -6.38
C ASP A 27 12.37 4.08 -6.46
N TYR A 28 11.09 4.31 -6.18
CA TYR A 28 10.03 3.33 -6.32
C TYR A 28 8.74 3.99 -6.84
N PRO A 29 7.82 3.24 -7.49
CA PRO A 29 6.61 3.83 -8.06
C PRO A 29 5.68 4.36 -6.96
N THR A 30 5.64 5.67 -6.79
CA THR A 30 4.79 6.36 -5.81
C THR A 30 4.27 7.68 -6.36
N SER A 31 3.21 8.21 -5.76
CA SER A 31 2.56 9.44 -6.19
C SER A 31 3.41 10.69 -5.91
N ARG A 32 4.36 10.61 -4.97
CA ARG A 32 5.25 11.72 -4.62
C ARG A 32 6.50 11.81 -5.52
N ASN A 33 6.90 10.69 -6.13
CA ASN A 33 8.05 10.60 -7.03
C ASN A 33 7.56 10.33 -8.47
N MET A 34 6.81 11.28 -9.05
CA MET A 34 6.31 11.21 -10.43
C MET A 34 7.39 11.37 -11.51
N ASN A 35 8.68 11.47 -11.15
CA ASN A 35 9.79 11.63 -12.10
C ASN A 35 10.10 10.36 -12.93
N VAL A 36 9.44 9.22 -12.67
CA VAL A 36 9.54 8.02 -13.53
C VAL A 36 8.86 8.24 -14.92
N SER A 37 8.36 9.44 -15.18
CA SER A 37 7.85 9.87 -16.48
C SER A 37 8.94 10.30 -17.49
N SER A 38 10.22 10.29 -17.11
CA SER A 38 11.34 10.68 -18.00
C SER A 38 12.16 9.53 -18.58
N ASP A 39 11.93 8.28 -18.13
CA ASP A 39 12.54 7.11 -18.76
C ASP A 39 11.55 6.52 -19.78
N SER A 40 11.83 6.80 -21.05
CA SER A 40 11.11 6.36 -22.25
C SER A 40 11.02 4.83 -22.44
N ASN A 41 11.49 4.03 -21.48
CA ASN A 41 11.48 2.56 -21.50
C ASN A 41 10.58 1.91 -20.45
N THR A 42 9.97 2.66 -19.53
CA THR A 42 8.92 2.12 -18.66
C THR A 42 7.57 2.22 -19.35
N SER A 43 7.04 1.07 -19.77
CA SER A 43 5.79 0.87 -20.50
C SER A 43 4.55 1.27 -19.70
N TYR A 44 4.43 2.56 -19.38
CA TYR A 44 3.15 3.08 -18.93
C TYR A 44 2.16 2.99 -20.09
N VAL A 45 0.91 2.66 -19.75
CA VAL A 45 -0.27 2.77 -20.60
C VAL A 45 -0.67 1.47 -21.33
N VAL A 46 -1.32 0.58 -20.58
CA VAL A 46 -2.54 -0.04 -21.09
C VAL A 46 -3.71 0.59 -20.33
N VAL A 47 -4.57 1.34 -21.01
CA VAL A 47 -5.85 1.79 -20.43
C VAL A 47 -6.76 0.56 -20.42
N VAL A 48 -7.00 0.02 -19.23
CA VAL A 48 -7.83 -1.18 -19.06
C VAL A 48 -9.22 -0.73 -18.66
N LYS A 49 -10.19 -0.86 -19.58
CA LYS A 49 -11.61 -0.55 -19.36
C LYS A 49 -12.28 -1.41 -18.28
N GLU A 50 -11.60 -2.46 -17.79
CA GLU A 50 -12.08 -3.35 -16.73
C GLU A 50 -11.81 -2.79 -15.31
N PHE A 51 -10.97 -1.75 -15.19
CA PHE A 51 -10.88 -1.00 -13.93
C PHE A 51 -12.09 -0.08 -13.78
N PRO A 52 -12.59 0.17 -12.56
CA PRO A 52 -13.69 1.09 -12.32
C PRO A 52 -13.39 2.56 -12.68
N THR A 53 -12.23 2.85 -13.28
CA THR A 53 -11.80 4.17 -13.74
C THR A 53 -10.93 4.05 -15.00
N ASP A 54 -11.06 5.00 -15.94
CA ASP A 54 -10.24 5.12 -17.16
C ASP A 54 -8.82 5.62 -16.83
N VAL A 55 -8.11 4.88 -15.99
CA VAL A 55 -6.81 5.31 -15.44
C VAL A 55 -5.68 4.50 -16.06
N ALA A 56 -4.58 5.19 -16.37
CA ALA A 56 -3.36 4.54 -16.83
C ALA A 56 -2.76 3.68 -15.71
N ILE A 57 -2.52 2.41 -16.03
CA ILE A 57 -1.93 1.44 -15.10
C ILE A 57 -0.59 0.92 -15.62
N ASN A 58 0.27 0.51 -14.69
CA ASN A 58 1.51 -0.20 -14.92
C ASN A 58 1.32 -1.68 -14.53
N ARG A 59 1.49 -2.58 -15.49
CA ARG A 59 1.36 -4.04 -15.30
C ARG A 59 2.70 -4.74 -14.99
N ASP A 60 3.80 -4.01 -14.99
CA ASP A 60 5.13 -4.54 -14.69
C ASP A 60 5.50 -4.32 -13.23
N ARG A 61 4.95 -3.29 -12.57
CA ARG A 61 5.26 -2.93 -11.19
C ARG A 61 4.04 -2.52 -10.39
N SER A 62 4.08 -2.78 -9.08
CA SER A 62 3.07 -2.26 -8.15
C SER A 62 3.33 -0.80 -7.76
N PHE A 63 2.24 -0.11 -7.44
CA PHE A 63 2.27 1.22 -6.84
C PHE A 63 2.42 1.13 -5.33
N VAL A 64 3.24 2.01 -4.76
CA VAL A 64 3.49 2.13 -3.33
C VAL A 64 2.88 3.43 -2.80
N HIS A 65 1.97 3.29 -1.86
CA HIS A 65 1.39 4.40 -1.11
C HIS A 65 1.96 4.43 0.31
N VAL A 66 2.46 5.60 0.70
CA VAL A 66 2.92 5.90 2.06
C VAL A 66 2.02 7.00 2.63
N PRO A 67 1.30 6.77 3.73
CA PRO A 67 0.45 7.77 4.37
C PRO A 67 1.20 9.04 4.72
N THR A 68 0.53 10.20 4.61
CA THR A 68 1.13 11.52 4.80
C THR A 68 1.73 11.76 6.19
N ASN A 69 1.25 11.05 7.22
CA ASN A 69 1.79 11.11 8.58
C ASN A 69 3.05 10.26 8.80
N ILE A 70 3.53 9.56 7.77
CA ILE A 70 4.72 8.70 7.82
C ILE A 70 5.79 9.29 6.91
N TYR A 71 7.00 9.41 7.44
CA TYR A 71 8.16 9.88 6.67
C TYR A 71 8.65 8.77 5.72
N GLU A 72 8.59 9.02 4.41
CA GLU A 72 8.89 8.02 3.39
C GLU A 72 10.35 7.56 3.35
N LYS A 73 11.29 8.47 3.63
CA LYS A 73 12.74 8.17 3.69
C LYS A 73 13.16 7.58 5.04
N ASN A 74 12.21 7.20 5.88
CA ASN A 74 12.52 6.47 7.11
C ASN A 74 13.05 5.09 6.74
N LYS A 75 14.16 4.67 7.34
CA LYS A 75 14.79 3.36 7.08
C LYS A 75 13.82 2.19 7.23
N ASN A 76 12.89 2.25 8.20
CA ASN A 76 11.86 1.22 8.35
C ASN A 76 10.92 1.16 7.15
N VAL A 77 10.57 2.32 6.58
CA VAL A 77 9.72 2.39 5.39
C VAL A 77 10.48 1.88 4.18
N LEU A 78 11.71 2.35 3.96
CA LEU A 78 12.55 1.92 2.85
C LEU A 78 12.80 0.40 2.87
N ASN A 79 13.09 -0.17 4.03
CA ASN A 79 13.23 -1.62 4.18
C ASN A 79 11.93 -2.34 3.80
N VAL A 80 10.78 -1.85 4.29
CA VAL A 80 9.48 -2.44 3.95
C VAL A 80 9.22 -2.38 2.45
N VAL A 81 9.41 -1.22 1.84
CA VAL A 81 9.29 -1.07 0.39
C VAL A 81 10.25 -2.02 -0.32
N LYS A 82 11.49 -2.16 0.14
CA LYS A 82 12.49 -2.98 -0.53
C LYS A 82 12.13 -4.47 -0.55
N TRP A 83 11.79 -5.07 0.58
CA TRP A 83 11.47 -6.51 0.60
C TRP A 83 10.14 -6.83 -0.08
N THR A 84 9.21 -5.87 -0.06
CA THR A 84 7.90 -6.03 -0.72
C THR A 84 7.95 -5.83 -2.23
N GLU A 85 9.08 -5.40 -2.81
CA GLU A 85 9.31 -5.36 -4.26
C GLU A 85 9.15 -6.75 -4.90
N ASN A 86 9.57 -7.80 -4.18
CA ASN A 86 9.46 -9.20 -4.61
C ASN A 86 8.00 -9.71 -4.71
N LEU A 87 7.00 -8.90 -4.28
CA LEU A 87 5.59 -9.24 -4.46
C LEU A 87 5.08 -8.96 -5.88
N ASP A 88 5.80 -8.18 -6.68
CA ASP A 88 5.37 -7.80 -8.03
C ASP A 88 5.24 -9.03 -8.94
N ASP A 89 6.24 -9.92 -8.94
CA ASP A 89 6.22 -11.18 -9.68
C ASP A 89 5.01 -12.04 -9.32
N MET A 90 4.64 -12.05 -8.04
CA MET A 90 3.49 -12.80 -7.56
C MET A 90 2.17 -12.19 -8.01
N PHE A 91 2.05 -10.87 -8.00
CA PHE A 91 0.86 -10.20 -8.46
C PHE A 91 0.64 -10.44 -9.96
N ILE A 92 1.72 -10.39 -10.74
CA ILE A 92 1.72 -10.71 -12.17
C ILE A 92 1.30 -12.18 -12.39
N GLU A 93 1.89 -13.13 -11.64
CA GLU A 93 1.55 -14.54 -11.75
C GLU A 93 0.06 -14.79 -11.42
N ASN A 94 -0.45 -14.18 -10.36
CA ASN A 94 -1.86 -14.29 -9.97
C ASN A 94 -2.80 -13.75 -11.06
N GLN A 95 -2.43 -12.63 -11.71
CA GLN A 95 -3.18 -12.08 -12.82
C GLN A 95 -3.19 -13.01 -14.04
N ASN A 96 -2.06 -13.66 -14.32
CA ASN A 96 -1.94 -14.61 -15.43
C ASN A 96 -2.74 -15.89 -15.17
N ILE A 97 -2.86 -16.31 -13.91
CA ILE A 97 -3.68 -17.46 -13.51
C ILE A 97 -5.18 -17.11 -13.60
N ASP A 98 -5.56 -15.91 -13.16
CA ASP A 98 -6.95 -15.45 -13.15
C ASP A 98 -7.06 -14.02 -13.69
N ASN A 99 -7.39 -13.93 -14.99
CA ASN A 99 -7.55 -12.66 -15.68
C ASN A 99 -8.77 -11.83 -15.18
N ALA A 100 -9.65 -12.42 -14.37
CA ALA A 100 -10.73 -11.67 -13.71
C ALA A 100 -10.26 -10.91 -12.46
N THR A 101 -9.03 -11.13 -12.00
CA THR A 101 -8.44 -10.35 -10.90
C THR A 101 -8.25 -8.91 -11.37
N ILE A 102 -8.93 -7.96 -10.74
CA ILE A 102 -8.82 -6.54 -11.11
C ILE A 102 -7.76 -5.86 -10.24
N LEU A 103 -7.79 -6.08 -8.93
CA LEU A 103 -6.92 -5.37 -8.00
C LEU A 103 -6.35 -6.32 -6.96
N GLN A 104 -5.03 -6.24 -6.76
CA GLN A 104 -4.33 -6.93 -5.69
C GLN A 104 -3.64 -5.89 -4.81
N TYR A 105 -3.71 -6.08 -3.49
CA TYR A 105 -3.09 -5.15 -2.57
C TYR A 105 -2.54 -5.83 -1.33
N TYR A 106 -1.49 -5.23 -0.79
CA TYR A 106 -0.83 -5.63 0.46
C TYR A 106 -0.65 -4.39 1.33
N CYS A 107 -1.13 -4.43 2.57
CA CYS A 107 -0.88 -3.39 3.56
C CYS A 107 -0.01 -3.95 4.67
N ASP A 108 1.16 -3.35 4.87
CA ASP A 108 2.01 -3.67 6.01
C ASP A 108 1.50 -2.97 7.28
N LYS A 109 1.82 -3.54 8.44
CA LYS A 109 1.54 -2.95 9.76
C LYS A 109 2.10 -1.53 9.92
N SER A 110 3.13 -1.17 9.16
CA SER A 110 3.72 0.16 9.14
C SER A 110 2.82 1.19 8.46
N GLY A 111 1.82 0.78 7.69
CA GLY A 111 0.89 1.66 6.95
C GLY A 111 1.17 1.77 5.47
N ILE A 112 2.21 1.08 4.98
CA ILE A 112 2.61 1.07 3.57
C ILE A 112 1.67 0.15 2.81
N LEU A 113 1.09 0.67 1.74
CA LEU A 113 0.21 -0.07 0.85
C LEU A 113 0.92 -0.30 -0.48
N ARG A 114 0.98 -1.56 -0.91
CA ARG A 114 1.28 -1.92 -2.29
C ARG A 114 0.01 -2.29 -3.03
N MET A 115 -0.11 -1.82 -4.27
CA MET A 115 -1.27 -2.04 -5.11
C MET A 115 -0.84 -2.40 -6.53
N TYR A 116 -1.33 -3.52 -7.04
CA TYR A 116 -1.08 -3.98 -8.39
C TYR A 116 -2.40 -4.17 -9.15
N PRO A 117 -2.46 -3.76 -10.43
CA PRO A 117 -1.43 -3.06 -11.19
C PRO A 117 -1.20 -1.63 -10.69
N GLY A 118 0.00 -1.11 -10.91
CA GLY A 118 0.41 0.19 -10.37
C GLY A 118 -0.37 1.33 -11.02
N ASN A 119 -1.19 2.03 -10.24
CA ASN A 119 -1.90 3.23 -10.68
C ASN A 119 -1.25 4.46 -10.06
N LEU A 120 -0.75 5.38 -10.90
CA LEU A 120 -0.10 6.62 -10.46
C LEU A 120 -1.07 7.78 -10.20
N ASN A 121 -2.29 7.73 -10.75
CA ASN A 121 -3.25 8.85 -10.72
C ASN A 121 -4.16 8.82 -9.47
N GLY A 122 -3.90 7.94 -8.50
CA GLY A 122 -4.76 7.76 -7.33
C GLY A 122 -4.78 8.94 -6.35
N LEU A 123 -3.82 9.87 -6.43
CA LEU A 123 -3.79 11.08 -5.62
C LEU A 123 -3.90 12.30 -6.52
N ASN A 124 -5.10 12.85 -6.66
CA ASN A 124 -5.29 14.15 -7.30
C ASN A 124 -4.50 15.22 -6.52
N GLU A 125 -3.75 16.05 -7.23
CA GLU A 125 -2.90 17.12 -6.66
C GLU A 125 -3.66 18.17 -5.83
N THR A 126 -5.00 18.17 -5.92
CA THR A 126 -5.85 19.21 -5.32
C THR A 126 -6.35 18.89 -3.92
N SER A 127 -6.22 17.65 -3.44
CA SER A 127 -6.72 17.23 -2.13
C SER A 127 -5.63 16.61 -1.25
N VAL A 128 -5.57 17.04 0.02
CA VAL A 128 -4.68 16.44 1.02
C VAL A 128 -5.01 14.94 1.15
N ASP A 129 -4.00 14.11 0.93
CA ASP A 129 -4.11 12.67 1.05
C ASP A 129 -4.19 12.24 2.53
N LEU A 130 -5.38 11.80 2.93
CA LEU A 130 -5.67 11.24 4.26
C LEU A 130 -5.75 9.71 4.25
N TYR A 131 -5.33 9.07 3.16
CA TYR A 131 -5.41 7.63 3.03
C TYR A 131 -4.41 6.95 3.99
N ASP A 132 -4.89 5.97 4.75
CA ASP A 132 -4.07 5.02 5.50
C ASP A 132 -4.72 3.64 5.39
N CYS A 133 -3.98 2.64 4.89
CA CYS A 133 -4.52 1.31 4.65
C CYS A 133 -4.96 0.61 5.95
N ARG A 134 -4.34 0.94 7.09
CA ARG A 134 -4.64 0.34 8.40
C ARG A 134 -5.98 0.80 8.97
N ARG A 135 -6.49 1.92 8.48
CA ARG A 135 -7.79 2.49 8.85
C ARG A 135 -8.94 1.96 7.97
N ARG A 136 -8.63 1.12 6.98
CA ARG A 136 -9.65 0.57 6.07
C ARG A 136 -10.34 -0.63 6.69
N LEU A 137 -11.64 -0.74 6.42
CA LEU A 137 -12.48 -1.82 6.96
C LEU A 137 -11.93 -3.20 6.62
N TRP A 138 -11.46 -3.41 5.39
CA TRP A 138 -10.89 -4.69 4.96
C TRP A 138 -9.64 -5.08 5.78
N TYR A 139 -8.82 -4.10 6.20
CA TYR A 139 -7.65 -4.34 7.03
C TYR A 139 -8.06 -4.58 8.48
N GLN A 140 -8.97 -3.77 9.01
CA GLN A 140 -9.45 -3.89 10.39
C GLN A 140 -10.16 -5.23 10.64
N GLN A 141 -11.03 -5.64 9.72
CA GLN A 141 -11.77 -6.90 9.79
C GLN A 141 -10.86 -8.14 9.67
N SER A 142 -9.71 -8.01 9.00
CA SER A 142 -8.73 -9.10 8.88
C SER A 142 -7.70 -9.10 10.01
N SER A 143 -7.42 -7.95 10.62
CA SER A 143 -6.43 -7.81 11.69
C SER A 143 -6.99 -8.17 13.08
N ALA A 144 -8.30 -8.16 13.27
CA ALA A 144 -8.92 -8.42 14.57
C ALA A 144 -10.26 -9.15 14.43
N SER A 145 -10.56 -10.01 15.40
CA SER A 145 -11.90 -10.60 15.54
C SER A 145 -12.93 -9.52 15.89
N PRO A 146 -14.24 -9.74 15.61
CA PRO A 146 -15.32 -8.90 16.09
C PRO A 146 -15.27 -8.73 17.61
N LYS A 147 -15.56 -7.52 18.11
CA LYS A 147 -15.55 -7.19 19.55
C LYS A 147 -16.69 -6.22 19.87
N ASP A 148 -17.30 -6.41 21.04
CA ASP A 148 -18.25 -5.46 21.60
C ASP A 148 -17.50 -4.37 22.38
N VAL A 149 -17.79 -3.10 22.07
CA VAL A 149 -17.10 -1.95 22.66
C VAL A 149 -18.10 -1.05 23.35
N VAL A 150 -17.83 -0.70 24.62
CA VAL A 150 -18.57 0.35 25.35
C VAL A 150 -17.65 1.55 25.50
N ILE A 151 -18.07 2.71 24.98
CA ILE A 151 -17.34 3.97 25.10
C ILE A 151 -17.97 4.76 26.24
N ILE A 152 -17.21 4.98 27.33
CA ILE A 152 -17.64 5.81 28.46
C ILE A 152 -16.92 7.15 28.36
N ILE A 153 -17.68 8.23 28.36
CA ILE A 153 -17.17 9.61 28.26
C ILE A 153 -17.31 10.26 29.63
N ASP A 154 -16.22 10.77 30.19
CA ASP A 154 -16.25 11.55 31.42
C ASP A 154 -16.84 12.94 31.19
N ARG A 155 -17.77 13.35 32.05
CA ARG A 155 -18.41 14.68 32.05
C ARG A 155 -18.15 15.44 33.37
N SER A 156 -17.14 15.03 34.12
CA SER A 156 -16.71 15.72 35.34
C SER A 156 -16.23 17.15 35.05
N GLY A 157 -16.27 18.02 36.06
CA GLY A 157 -15.87 19.42 35.93
C GLY A 157 -14.42 19.62 35.45
N SER A 158 -13.51 18.67 35.72
CA SER A 158 -12.12 18.68 35.23
C SER A 158 -11.97 18.55 33.71
N MET A 159 -13.01 18.07 33.03
CA MET A 159 -13.07 18.01 31.57
C MET A 159 -13.53 19.34 30.93
N THR A 160 -13.79 20.37 31.73
CA THR A 160 -14.25 21.67 31.23
C THR A 160 -13.06 22.50 30.72
N GLY A 161 -13.01 22.77 29.41
CA GLY A 161 -11.95 23.56 28.75
C GLY A 161 -11.48 22.92 27.42
N ASN A 162 -10.40 23.43 26.83
CA ASN A 162 -9.75 22.82 25.65
C ASN A 162 -8.84 21.63 26.07
N ASN A 163 -9.41 20.68 26.80
CA ASN A 163 -8.79 19.37 27.07
C ASN A 163 -9.50 18.29 26.23
N ILE A 164 -9.80 18.62 24.98
CA ILE A 164 -10.29 17.72 23.95
C ILE A 164 -9.23 17.62 22.86
#